data_AF-A0A8T4GWF2-F1
#
_entry.id   AF-A0A8T4GWF2-F1
#
_cell.length_a   1.000
_cell.length_b   1.000
_cell.length_c   1.000
_cell.angle_alpha   90.00
_cell.angle_beta   90.00
_cell.angle_gamma   90.00
#
_symmetry.space_group_name_H-M   'P 1'
#
loop_
_entity.id
_entity.type
_entity.pdbx_description
1 polymer ?
#
loop_
_entity_poly.entity_id
_entity_poly.type
_entity_poly.pdbx_seq_one_letter_code
_entity_poly.pdbx_strand_id
1 'polypeptide(L)'
;MGDRYPSDWDTRRKNVYSRDNHRCQRCGARGGRRGDAELHAHHQTPISEGGSHRYSNLTTVCKSCHEDIHGHGVGGRSSSSTSSQSTGGEEVDPVAMAISVALVLGVVFLAVTYGAAIQALPAGQTVSEEYTIEYGTVTDDPDGYGREYDYDVGPPLLLRYELADDVISETGETRLRVILHNPSDNHLRGRLKLIGRTNYRLKGELATFNFDLSADETVAANVTLDGETMVADGGFNPRTTKFNAEAQIFNDPYMAISTDQRDILADKMTLRVRKPLLERLGFYWLSFLGLCVVGAGVLVWKRRDGSLDFR
;
A
#
# COMPACT_ATOMS: atom_id res chain seq x y z
N MET A 1 -0.13 35.54 27.57
CA MET A 1 -0.67 34.42 26.76
C MET A 1 -1.14 35.00 25.45
N GLY A 2 -0.51 34.64 24.33
CA GLY A 2 -0.86 35.18 23.00
C GLY A 2 -1.76 34.21 22.23
N ASP A 3 -2.70 34.76 21.48
CA ASP A 3 -3.95 34.19 20.94
C ASP A 3 -3.82 33.06 19.89
N ARG A 4 -2.85 32.15 20.01
CA ARG A 4 -2.57 31.11 18.98
C ARG A 4 -2.58 29.67 19.46
N TYR A 5 -2.91 29.43 20.72
CA TYR A 5 -2.94 28.08 21.30
C TYR A 5 -4.29 27.80 21.98
N PRO A 6 -4.82 26.58 21.86
CA PRO A 6 -6.02 26.16 22.60
C PRO A 6 -5.88 26.38 24.11
N SER A 7 -7.00 26.60 24.80
CA SER A 7 -7.02 26.83 26.26
C SER A 7 -6.44 25.67 27.08
N ASP A 8 -6.42 24.46 26.53
CA ASP A 8 -5.88 23.24 27.13
C ASP A 8 -4.46 22.89 26.66
N TRP A 9 -3.75 23.81 26.01
CA TRP A 9 -2.39 23.59 25.48
C TRP A 9 -1.41 23.05 26.53
N ASP A 10 -1.51 23.53 27.77
CA ASP A 10 -0.65 23.11 28.87
C ASP A 10 -0.85 21.64 29.26
N THR A 11 -2.08 21.16 29.21
CA THR A 11 -2.41 19.75 29.43
C THR A 11 -1.93 18.91 28.24
N ARG A 12 -2.17 19.39 27.01
CA ARG A 12 -1.75 18.71 25.78
C ARG A 12 -0.25 18.48 25.74
N ARG A 13 0.57 19.52 25.95
CA ARG A 13 2.04 19.41 25.91
C ARG A 13 2.56 18.43 26.97
N LYS A 14 2.00 18.43 28.19
CA LYS A 14 2.39 17.49 29.25
C LYS A 14 2.05 16.04 28.88
N ASN A 15 0.89 15.80 28.26
CA ASN A 15 0.53 14.47 27.79
C ASN A 15 1.50 13.97 26.71
N VAL A 16 1.91 14.86 25.79
CA VAL A 16 2.89 14.55 24.72
C VAL A 16 4.24 14.17 25.34
N TYR A 17 4.70 14.93 26.35
CA TYR A 17 5.94 14.61 27.07
C TYR A 17 5.84 13.26 27.79
N SER A 18 4.69 12.96 28.39
CA SER A 18 4.47 11.69 29.07
C SER A 18 4.52 10.50 28.10
N ARG A 19 3.87 10.61 26.93
CA ARG A 19 3.92 9.60 25.85
C ARG A 19 5.34 9.35 25.39
N ASP A 20 6.10 10.42 25.22
CA ASP A 20 7.46 10.37 24.72
C ASP A 20 8.49 10.06 25.83
N ASN A 21 8.03 9.57 26.98
CA ASN A 21 8.83 9.22 28.15
C ASN A 21 9.76 10.35 28.63
N HIS A 22 9.31 11.60 28.47
CA HIS A 22 10.06 12.83 28.73
C HIS A 22 11.42 12.84 28.02
N ARG A 23 11.47 12.35 26.77
CA ARG A 23 12.68 12.33 25.95
C ARG A 23 12.44 13.07 24.64
N CYS A 24 13.44 13.82 24.21
CA CYS A 24 13.51 14.39 22.88
C CYS A 24 13.46 13.25 21.85
N GLN A 25 12.51 13.30 20.93
CA GLN A 25 12.34 12.30 19.88
C GLN A 25 13.37 12.43 18.75
N ARG A 26 14.18 13.50 18.76
CA ARG A 26 15.27 13.71 17.79
C ARG A 26 16.63 13.26 18.31
N CYS A 27 17.01 13.64 19.53
CA CYS A 27 18.35 13.37 20.08
C CYS A 27 18.35 12.47 21.33
N GLY A 28 17.19 12.08 21.86
CA GLY A 28 17.08 11.23 23.04
C GLY A 28 17.32 11.91 24.39
N ALA A 29 17.68 13.21 24.39
CA ALA A 29 17.90 14.00 25.60
C ALA A 29 16.70 13.91 26.55
N ARG A 30 16.98 13.67 27.83
CA ARG A 30 15.95 13.42 28.85
C ARG A 30 15.61 14.73 29.57
N GLY A 31 14.33 15.04 29.70
CA GLY A 31 13.84 16.15 30.50
C GLY A 31 13.06 15.71 31.75
N GLY A 32 12.38 16.66 32.38
CA GLY A 32 11.56 16.41 33.57
C GLY A 32 12.40 16.16 34.83
N ARG A 33 11.89 15.37 35.79
CA ARG A 33 12.58 15.15 37.09
C ARG A 33 13.86 14.32 37.01
N ARG A 34 14.13 13.68 35.87
CA ARG A 34 15.22 12.71 35.68
C ARG A 34 16.21 13.13 34.59
N GLY A 35 16.14 14.38 34.13
CA GLY A 35 17.03 14.94 33.13
C GLY A 35 16.90 16.45 33.06
N ASP A 36 17.90 17.10 32.47
CA ASP A 36 18.11 18.55 32.46
C ASP A 36 17.61 19.23 31.18
N ALA A 37 17.16 18.47 30.18
CA ALA A 37 16.69 19.03 28.93
C ALA A 37 15.33 19.74 29.10
N GLU A 38 15.26 21.01 28.69
CA GLU A 38 13.99 21.73 28.52
C GLU A 38 13.23 21.15 27.32
N LEU A 39 12.02 20.65 27.56
CA LEU A 39 11.19 19.97 26.55
C LEU A 39 10.10 20.88 26.02
N HIS A 40 9.98 20.92 24.70
CA HIS A 40 8.95 21.63 23.95
C HIS A 40 8.09 20.65 23.14
N ALA A 41 6.81 20.95 22.96
CA ALA A 41 5.93 20.24 22.05
C ALA A 41 6.01 20.90 20.65
N HIS A 42 6.52 20.15 19.68
CA HIS A 42 6.70 20.59 18.29
C HIS A 42 5.61 19.99 17.41
N HIS A 43 5.06 20.77 16.48
CA HIS A 43 4.10 20.28 15.47
C HIS A 43 4.79 19.56 14.32
N GLN A 44 4.46 18.29 14.06
CA GLN A 44 5.07 17.52 12.96
C GLN A 44 4.77 18.17 11.60
N THR A 45 3.51 18.53 11.36
CA THR A 45 3.12 19.45 10.30
C THR A 45 2.96 20.85 10.89
N PRO A 46 3.69 21.88 10.44
CA PRO A 46 3.57 23.24 10.91
C PRO A 46 2.14 23.80 10.75
N ILE A 47 1.72 24.67 11.67
CA ILE A 47 0.39 25.32 11.60
C ILE A 47 0.24 26.15 10.30
N SER A 48 1.32 26.78 9.84
CA SER A 48 1.37 27.55 8.59
C SER A 48 1.07 26.71 7.35
N GLU A 49 1.27 25.39 7.43
CA GLU A 49 1.04 24.43 6.35
C GLU A 49 -0.25 23.60 6.58
N GLY A 50 -1.13 24.06 7.46
CA GLY A 50 -2.40 23.39 7.77
C GLY A 50 -2.33 22.37 8.93
N GLY A 51 -1.21 22.33 9.65
CA GLY A 51 -1.04 21.49 10.83
C GLY A 51 -1.98 21.86 11.99
N SER A 52 -2.44 20.85 12.73
CA SER A 52 -3.36 21.04 13.87
C SER A 52 -2.65 20.95 15.22
N HIS A 53 -3.22 21.54 16.28
CA HIS A 53 -2.77 21.33 17.68
C HIS A 53 -3.24 19.99 18.28
N ARG A 54 -3.67 19.03 17.44
CA ARG A 54 -4.09 17.72 17.91
C ARG A 54 -2.89 16.96 18.43
N TYR A 55 -3.12 16.16 19.48
CA TYR A 55 -2.10 15.35 20.13
C TYR A 55 -1.27 14.48 19.16
N SER A 56 -1.91 13.95 18.12
CA SER A 56 -1.26 13.14 17.07
C SER A 56 -0.27 13.93 16.21
N ASN A 57 -0.45 15.25 16.07
CA ASN A 57 0.44 16.12 15.31
C ASN A 57 1.56 16.73 16.18
N LEU A 58 1.67 16.34 17.46
CA LEU A 58 2.67 16.88 18.37
C LEU A 58 3.74 15.83 18.69
N THR A 59 4.99 16.28 18.81
CA THR A 59 6.14 15.46 19.22
C THR A 59 7.00 16.22 20.24
N THR A 60 7.65 15.49 21.15
CA THR A 60 8.54 16.08 22.15
C THR A 60 9.93 16.31 21.57
N VAL A 61 10.43 17.54 21.65
CA VAL A 61 11.81 17.89 21.29
C VAL A 61 12.46 18.70 22.42
N CYS A 62 13.78 18.63 22.58
CA CYS A 62 14.49 19.54 23.47
C CYS A 62 14.62 20.93 22.84
N LYS A 63 14.85 21.97 23.65
CA LYS A 63 15.01 23.35 23.20
C LYS A 63 16.02 23.50 22.05
N SER A 64 17.22 22.92 22.17
CA SER A 64 18.23 23.00 21.11
C SER A 64 17.74 22.40 19.79
N CYS A 65 17.17 21.19 19.83
CA CYS A 65 16.58 20.58 18.64
C CYS A 65 15.40 21.38 18.08
N HIS A 66 14.64 22.07 18.93
CA HIS A 66 13.52 22.90 18.50
C HIS A 66 14.01 24.17 17.79
N GLU A 67 15.08 24.78 18.32
CA GLU A 67 15.76 25.94 17.71
C GLU A 67 16.41 25.55 16.38
N ASP A 68 17.08 24.39 16.32
CA ASP A 68 17.67 23.88 15.08
C ASP A 68 16.63 23.66 13.97
N ILE A 69 15.40 23.26 14.33
CA ILE A 69 14.34 23.04 13.35
C ILE A 69 13.83 24.36 12.77
N HIS A 70 13.77 25.43 13.58
CA HIS A 70 13.23 26.72 13.14
C HIS A 70 14.28 27.80 12.83
N GLY A 71 15.55 27.55 13.11
CA GLY A 71 16.65 28.51 12.95
C GLY A 71 16.60 29.71 13.90
N HIS A 72 15.70 29.72 14.90
CA HIS A 72 15.57 30.79 15.90
C HIS A 72 14.78 30.33 17.16
N GLY A 73 14.95 31.06 18.27
CA GLY A 73 14.32 30.78 19.57
C GLY A 73 12.79 30.87 19.57
N VAL A 74 12.10 29.80 19.97
CA VAL A 74 10.64 29.75 20.06
C VAL A 74 10.18 30.17 21.46
N GLY A 75 9.75 31.43 21.60
CA GLY A 75 8.89 31.90 22.69
C GLY A 75 9.55 32.73 23.82
N GLY A 76 9.51 34.05 23.70
CA GLY A 76 9.79 35.00 24.79
C GLY A 76 10.10 36.42 24.27
N ARG A 77 9.43 37.45 24.80
CA ARG A 77 9.45 38.84 24.31
C ARG A 77 10.75 39.62 24.61
N SER A 78 11.08 40.49 23.64
CA SER A 78 11.84 41.76 23.68
C SER A 78 13.30 41.75 24.15
N SER A 79 14.22 42.06 23.25
CA SER A 79 14.61 43.45 22.95
C SER A 79 15.61 43.47 21.80
N SER A 80 15.45 44.46 20.94
CA SER A 80 16.41 44.84 19.91
C SER A 80 17.80 45.02 20.51
N SER A 81 18.74 44.18 20.09
CA SER A 81 20.12 44.61 19.94
C SER A 81 20.60 44.13 18.58
N THR A 82 20.60 45.10 17.66
CA THR A 82 21.42 45.12 16.46
C THR A 82 22.81 44.59 16.80
N SER A 83 23.09 43.37 16.38
CA SER A 83 24.46 42.96 16.08
C SER A 83 24.48 42.64 14.60
N SER A 84 24.83 43.67 13.84
CA SER A 84 25.41 43.56 12.52
C SER A 84 26.60 42.60 12.59
N GLN A 85 26.36 41.32 12.33
CA GLN A 85 27.39 40.44 11.79
C GLN A 85 27.21 40.45 10.28
N SER A 86 28.19 41.07 9.64
CA SER A 86 28.45 40.97 8.22
C SER A 86 28.51 39.48 7.83
N THR A 87 27.44 38.95 7.27
CA THR A 87 27.58 37.85 6.32
C THR A 87 28.22 38.48 5.09
N GLY A 88 29.52 38.26 4.93
CA GLY A 88 30.14 38.36 3.62
C GLY A 88 29.26 37.57 2.66
N GLY A 89 28.88 38.19 1.54
CA GLY A 89 28.21 37.47 0.48
C GLY A 89 29.14 36.35 0.06
N GLU A 90 28.84 35.13 0.51
CA GLU A 90 29.45 33.93 -0.02
C GLU A 90 28.95 33.89 -1.47
N GLU A 91 29.78 34.34 -2.40
CA GLU A 91 29.55 34.14 -3.83
C GLU A 91 29.39 32.63 -4.02
N VAL A 92 28.15 32.19 -4.19
CA VAL A 92 27.84 30.80 -4.48
C VAL A 92 28.53 30.48 -5.80
N ASP A 93 29.59 29.67 -5.75
CA ASP A 93 30.31 29.25 -6.96
C ASP A 93 29.30 28.67 -7.96
N PRO A 94 29.10 29.30 -9.13
CA PRO A 94 28.12 28.87 -10.09
C PRO A 94 28.38 27.45 -10.59
N VAL A 95 29.64 26.98 -10.53
CA VAL A 95 30.01 25.60 -10.84
C VAL A 95 29.57 24.66 -9.73
N ALA A 96 29.86 24.98 -8.46
CA ALA A 96 29.40 24.19 -7.31
C ALA A 96 27.87 24.09 -7.23
N MET A 97 27.15 25.18 -7.51
CA MET A 97 25.68 25.18 -7.59
C MET A 97 25.15 24.30 -8.73
N ALA A 98 25.76 24.39 -9.92
CA ALA A 98 25.37 23.56 -11.06
C ALA A 98 25.63 22.07 -10.79
N ILE A 99 26.75 21.72 -10.15
CA ILE A 99 27.05 20.36 -9.71
C ILE A 99 26.02 19.87 -8.70
N SER A 100 25.66 20.70 -7.72
CA SER A 100 24.68 20.36 -6.69
C SER A 100 23.29 20.09 -7.29
N VAL A 101 22.83 20.93 -8.22
CA VAL A 101 21.57 20.73 -8.95
C VAL A 101 21.61 19.46 -9.80
N ALA A 102 22.71 19.20 -10.52
CA ALA A 102 22.88 18.00 -11.32
C ALA A 102 22.86 16.72 -10.47
N LEU A 103 23.47 16.74 -9.28
CA LEU A 103 23.46 15.63 -8.34
C LEU A 103 22.04 15.36 -7.81
N VAL A 104 21.29 16.39 -7.41
CA VAL A 104 19.89 16.23 -6.97
C VAL A 104 19.03 15.65 -8.10
N LEU A 105 19.15 16.19 -9.32
CA LEU A 105 18.44 15.68 -10.49
C LEU A 105 18.82 14.21 -10.78
N GLY A 106 20.10 13.86 -10.67
CA GLY A 106 20.59 12.48 -10.82
C GLY A 106 20.04 11.52 -9.75
N VAL A 107 19.93 11.96 -8.49
CA VAL A 107 19.34 11.15 -7.41
C VAL A 107 17.85 10.93 -7.66
N VAL A 108 17.10 11.97 -8.03
CA VAL A 108 15.68 11.84 -8.38
C VAL A 108 15.53 10.89 -9.57
N PHE A 109 16.38 11.02 -10.58
CA PHE A 109 16.40 10.15 -11.75
C PHE A 109 16.67 8.68 -11.42
N LEU A 110 17.66 8.41 -10.57
CA LEU A 110 17.95 7.06 -10.10
C LEU A 110 16.79 6.49 -9.27
N ALA A 111 16.15 7.29 -8.42
CA ALA A 111 14.99 6.86 -7.66
C ALA A 111 13.78 6.52 -8.55
N VAL A 112 13.50 7.33 -9.57
CA VAL A 112 12.43 7.09 -10.57
C VAL A 112 12.75 5.84 -11.39
N THR A 113 13.98 5.69 -11.86
CA THR A 113 14.43 4.52 -12.64
C THR A 113 14.42 3.25 -11.81
N TYR A 114 14.83 3.33 -10.54
CA TYR A 114 14.75 2.21 -9.61
C TYR A 114 13.29 1.83 -9.35
N GLY A 115 12.40 2.80 -9.09
CA GLY A 115 10.97 2.55 -8.95
C GLY A 115 10.35 1.89 -10.19
N ALA A 116 10.76 2.32 -11.39
CA ALA A 116 10.38 1.69 -12.64
C ALA A 116 10.89 0.26 -12.80
N ALA A 117 12.16 0.02 -12.47
CA ALA A 117 12.79 -1.28 -12.59
C ALA A 117 12.18 -2.31 -11.62
N ILE A 118 11.82 -1.89 -10.40
CA ILE A 118 11.12 -2.77 -9.43
C ILE A 118 9.71 -3.13 -9.91
N GLN A 119 9.11 -2.32 -10.79
CA GLN A 119 7.80 -2.60 -11.38
C GLN A 119 7.85 -3.43 -12.65
N ALA A 120 9.06 -3.72 -13.17
CA ALA A 120 9.24 -4.64 -14.28
C ALA A 120 8.97 -6.07 -13.79
N LEU A 121 7.70 -6.43 -13.70
CA LEU A 121 7.26 -7.79 -13.47
C LEU A 121 7.38 -8.61 -14.77
N PRO A 122 7.64 -9.92 -14.67
CA PRO A 122 7.62 -10.81 -15.83
C PRO A 122 6.28 -10.74 -16.56
N ALA A 123 6.26 -11.20 -17.82
CA ALA A 123 5.01 -11.42 -18.54
C ALA A 123 4.08 -12.31 -17.70
N GLY A 124 2.78 -12.04 -17.76
CA GLY A 124 1.79 -12.91 -17.13
C GLY A 124 1.90 -14.31 -17.73
N GLN A 125 1.66 -15.31 -16.91
CA GLN A 125 1.61 -16.71 -17.33
C GLN A 125 0.31 -17.33 -16.86
N THR A 126 -0.08 -18.41 -17.52
CA THR A 126 -1.22 -19.21 -17.09
C THR A 126 -0.84 -20.01 -15.85
N VAL A 127 -1.62 -19.83 -14.78
CA VAL A 127 -1.45 -20.56 -13.52
C VAL A 127 -2.69 -21.39 -13.27
N SER A 128 -2.50 -22.65 -12.86
CA SER A 128 -3.58 -23.55 -12.48
C SER A 128 -3.36 -24.05 -11.07
N GLU A 129 -4.44 -24.16 -10.31
CA GLU A 129 -4.41 -24.72 -8.95
C GLU A 129 -5.67 -25.55 -8.70
N GLU A 130 -5.54 -26.62 -7.93
CA GLU A 130 -6.62 -27.57 -7.65
C GLU A 130 -6.87 -27.72 -6.15
N TYR A 131 -8.14 -27.89 -5.78
CA TYR A 131 -8.62 -27.93 -4.41
C TYR A 131 -9.74 -28.96 -4.30
N THR A 132 -9.86 -29.56 -3.12
CA THR A 132 -10.99 -30.40 -2.74
C THR A 132 -11.94 -29.60 -1.86
N ILE A 133 -13.23 -29.69 -2.15
CA ILE A 133 -14.28 -29.14 -1.29
C ILE A 133 -14.82 -30.28 -0.45
N GLU A 134 -14.40 -30.32 0.82
CA GLU A 134 -14.88 -31.32 1.77
C GLU A 134 -16.30 -31.05 2.23
N TYR A 135 -17.03 -32.13 2.46
CA TYR A 135 -18.40 -32.09 2.92
C TYR A 135 -18.42 -31.96 4.44
N GLY A 136 -19.15 -30.97 4.98
CA GLY A 136 -19.47 -30.95 6.40
C GLY A 136 -20.32 -32.17 6.77
N THR A 137 -19.90 -32.93 7.78
CA THR A 137 -20.70 -34.04 8.31
C THR A 137 -22.01 -33.50 8.86
N VAL A 138 -23.13 -33.86 8.24
CA VAL A 138 -24.47 -33.53 8.74
C VAL A 138 -24.94 -34.71 9.58
N THR A 139 -24.62 -34.70 10.88
CA THR A 139 -25.31 -35.55 11.86
C THR A 139 -26.66 -34.90 12.15
N ASP A 140 -27.72 -35.43 11.54
CA ASP A 140 -29.10 -35.03 11.81
C ASP A 140 -29.86 -36.20 12.46
N ASP A 141 -30.78 -35.88 13.37
CA ASP A 141 -31.77 -36.81 13.95
C ASP A 141 -33.13 -36.42 13.35
N PRO A 142 -33.34 -36.66 12.03
CA PRO A 142 -34.49 -36.14 11.30
C PRO A 142 -35.82 -36.69 11.82
N ASP A 143 -35.79 -37.82 12.52
CA ASP A 143 -36.96 -38.46 13.14
C ASP A 143 -37.15 -38.10 14.63
N GLY A 144 -36.19 -37.42 15.27
CA GLY A 144 -36.26 -36.95 16.66
C GLY A 144 -36.26 -38.10 17.68
N TYR A 145 -35.80 -39.29 17.28
CA TYR A 145 -35.75 -40.49 18.13
C TYR A 145 -34.34 -40.77 18.68
N GLY A 146 -33.41 -39.83 18.53
CA GLY A 146 -32.02 -39.97 18.95
C GLY A 146 -31.19 -40.87 18.04
N ARG A 147 -31.56 -41.02 16.76
CA ARG A 147 -30.78 -41.79 15.78
C ARG A 147 -30.00 -40.84 14.88
N GLU A 148 -28.70 -40.78 15.10
CA GLU A 148 -27.77 -40.09 14.20
C GLU A 148 -27.61 -40.91 12.92
N TYR A 149 -27.85 -40.27 11.77
CA TYR A 149 -27.53 -40.84 10.47
C TYR A 149 -26.21 -40.24 9.98
N ASP A 150 -25.26 -41.11 9.63
CA ASP A 150 -24.05 -40.73 8.90
C ASP A 150 -24.34 -40.88 7.40
N TYR A 151 -24.40 -39.75 6.70
CA TYR A 151 -24.69 -39.71 5.27
C TYR A 151 -23.39 -39.80 4.48
N ASP A 152 -23.14 -40.95 3.85
CA ASP A 152 -22.05 -41.08 2.88
C ASP A 152 -22.40 -40.32 1.59
N VAL A 153 -21.75 -39.18 1.45
CA VAL A 153 -21.92 -38.23 0.34
C VAL A 153 -20.89 -38.48 -0.77
N GLY A 154 -19.99 -39.45 -0.58
CA GLY A 154 -18.94 -39.81 -1.53
C GLY A 154 -17.67 -38.95 -1.43
N PRO A 155 -16.74 -39.10 -2.39
CA PRO A 155 -15.50 -38.32 -2.44
C PRO A 155 -15.75 -36.81 -2.66
N PRO A 156 -14.88 -35.92 -2.15
CA PRO A 156 -15.08 -34.47 -2.18
C PRO A 156 -15.13 -33.90 -3.60
N LEU A 157 -15.92 -32.83 -3.78
CA LEU A 157 -16.03 -32.12 -5.06
C LEU A 157 -14.66 -31.49 -5.41
N LEU A 158 -14.17 -31.73 -6.63
CA LEU A 158 -12.91 -31.15 -7.08
C LEU A 158 -13.16 -29.78 -7.71
N LEU A 159 -12.41 -28.79 -7.25
CA LEU A 159 -12.42 -27.42 -7.74
C LEU A 159 -11.05 -27.06 -8.29
N ARG A 160 -10.98 -26.71 -9.57
CA ARG A 160 -9.76 -26.22 -10.20
C ARG A 160 -9.93 -24.80 -10.72
N TYR A 161 -8.97 -23.94 -10.42
CA TYR A 161 -8.84 -22.62 -11.01
C TYR A 161 -7.78 -22.63 -12.10
N GLU A 162 -8.03 -21.90 -13.18
CA GLU A 162 -7.09 -21.62 -14.25
C GLU A 162 -7.16 -20.13 -14.58
N LEU A 163 -6.10 -19.39 -14.25
CA LEU A 163 -5.99 -17.96 -14.51
C LEU A 163 -5.10 -17.78 -15.72
N ALA A 164 -5.65 -17.24 -16.81
CA ALA A 164 -4.96 -17.10 -18.09
C ALA A 164 -3.67 -16.27 -17.96
N ASP A 165 -3.75 -15.16 -17.23
CA ASP A 165 -2.63 -14.29 -16.90
C ASP A 165 -2.66 -13.94 -15.41
N ASP A 166 -1.64 -14.36 -14.67
CA ASP A 166 -1.43 -14.02 -13.26
C ASP A 166 -0.91 -12.60 -13.03
N VAL A 167 -0.54 -11.88 -14.11
CA VAL A 167 -0.09 -10.49 -14.06
C VAL A 167 -0.70 -9.63 -15.18
N ILE A 168 -1.62 -8.72 -14.85
CA ILE A 168 -2.27 -7.78 -15.80
C ILE A 168 -1.92 -6.32 -15.52
N SER A 169 -2.20 -5.41 -16.47
CA SER A 169 -2.19 -3.95 -16.25
C SER A 169 -3.48 -3.48 -15.55
N GLU A 170 -3.47 -2.24 -15.04
CA GLU A 170 -4.67 -1.62 -14.45
C GLU A 170 -5.84 -1.49 -15.44
N THR A 171 -5.55 -1.29 -16.72
CA THR A 171 -6.54 -1.25 -17.81
C THR A 171 -6.72 -2.59 -18.52
N GLY A 172 -5.99 -3.62 -18.09
CA GLY A 172 -6.02 -4.95 -18.70
C GLY A 172 -7.10 -5.81 -18.08
N GLU A 173 -7.39 -6.92 -18.75
CA GLU A 173 -8.32 -7.93 -18.28
C GLU A 173 -7.64 -9.30 -18.33
N THR A 174 -8.05 -10.21 -17.45
CA THR A 174 -7.67 -11.63 -17.50
C THR A 174 -8.91 -12.50 -17.33
N ARG A 175 -8.79 -13.77 -17.71
CA ARG A 175 -9.85 -14.76 -17.54
C ARG A 175 -9.48 -15.72 -16.43
N LEU A 176 -10.35 -15.83 -15.45
CA LEU A 176 -10.33 -16.90 -14.46
C LEU A 176 -11.37 -17.94 -14.86
N ARG A 177 -10.89 -19.14 -15.21
CA ARG A 177 -11.72 -20.30 -15.48
C ARG A 177 -11.84 -21.13 -14.20
N VAL A 178 -13.07 -21.41 -13.79
CA VAL A 178 -13.42 -22.17 -12.61
C VAL A 178 -14.00 -23.50 -13.07
N ILE A 179 -13.38 -24.61 -12.70
CA ILE A 179 -13.73 -25.95 -13.15
C ILE A 179 -14.16 -26.75 -11.92
N LEU A 180 -15.35 -27.33 -11.99
CA LEU A 180 -15.89 -28.23 -10.98
C LEU A 180 -15.99 -29.62 -11.57
N HIS A 181 -15.52 -30.61 -10.84
CA HIS A 181 -15.62 -32.02 -11.20
C HIS A 181 -16.21 -32.80 -10.03
N ASN A 182 -17.26 -33.58 -10.29
CA ASN A 182 -17.90 -34.48 -9.33
C ASN A 182 -17.32 -35.89 -9.45
N PRO A 183 -16.36 -36.28 -8.58
CA PRO A 183 -15.80 -37.63 -8.61
C PRO A 183 -16.70 -38.68 -7.91
N SER A 184 -17.83 -38.27 -7.32
CA SER A 184 -18.72 -39.18 -6.60
C SER A 184 -19.72 -39.85 -7.54
N ASP A 185 -20.25 -41.00 -7.10
CA ASP A 185 -21.38 -41.66 -7.77
C ASP A 185 -22.72 -40.95 -7.51
N ASN A 186 -22.74 -39.95 -6.62
CA ASN A 186 -23.93 -39.20 -6.25
C ASN A 186 -24.16 -38.02 -7.20
N HIS A 187 -25.43 -37.68 -7.39
CA HIS A 187 -25.80 -36.41 -8.03
C HIS A 187 -25.56 -35.25 -7.07
N LEU A 188 -24.79 -34.25 -7.52
CA LEU A 188 -24.41 -33.09 -6.73
C LEU A 188 -24.92 -31.81 -7.38
N ARG A 189 -25.71 -31.04 -6.65
CA ARG A 189 -26.14 -29.70 -7.06
C ARG A 189 -25.76 -28.67 -6.03
N GLY A 190 -25.66 -27.42 -6.43
CA GLY A 190 -25.30 -26.40 -5.48
C GLY A 190 -24.98 -25.05 -6.08
N ARG A 191 -24.33 -24.25 -5.25
CA ARG A 191 -23.92 -22.90 -5.57
C ARG A 191 -22.47 -22.70 -5.15
N LEU A 192 -21.65 -22.22 -6.06
CA LEU A 192 -20.29 -21.77 -5.81
C LEU A 192 -20.23 -20.25 -5.88
N LYS A 193 -19.87 -19.61 -4.78
CA LYS A 193 -19.64 -18.16 -4.68
C LYS A 193 -18.15 -17.88 -4.68
N LEU A 194 -17.66 -17.24 -5.73
CA LEU A 194 -16.29 -16.80 -5.86
C LEU A 194 -16.10 -15.43 -5.18
N ILE A 195 -15.06 -15.30 -4.37
CA ILE A 195 -14.77 -14.11 -3.57
C ILE A 195 -13.34 -13.63 -3.89
N GLY A 196 -13.21 -12.33 -4.08
CA GLY A 196 -11.95 -11.63 -4.30
C GLY A 196 -11.58 -10.81 -3.07
N ARG A 197 -10.36 -10.99 -2.58
CA ARG A 197 -9.78 -10.22 -1.48
C ARG A 197 -8.55 -9.48 -1.97
N THR A 198 -8.57 -8.16 -1.90
CA THR A 198 -7.37 -7.36 -2.18
C THR A 198 -6.57 -7.16 -0.90
N ASN A 199 -5.27 -6.91 -1.06
CA ASN A 199 -4.35 -6.63 0.05
C ASN A 199 -4.60 -5.32 0.81
N TYR A 200 -5.62 -4.52 0.45
CA TYR A 200 -5.84 -3.21 1.08
C TYR A 200 -7.28 -2.93 1.52
N ARG A 201 -8.33 -3.18 0.72
CA ARG A 201 -9.69 -2.70 1.08
C ARG A 201 -10.88 -3.41 0.46
N LEU A 202 -10.70 -4.29 -0.52
CA LEU A 202 -11.81 -4.99 -1.18
C LEU A 202 -11.97 -6.39 -0.58
N LYS A 203 -13.16 -6.66 -0.03
CA LYS A 203 -13.67 -8.00 0.24
C LYS A 203 -15.01 -8.09 -0.50
N GLY A 204 -15.03 -8.72 -1.67
CA GLY A 204 -16.20 -8.70 -2.55
C GLY A 204 -16.49 -10.04 -3.20
N GLU A 205 -17.76 -10.25 -3.52
CA GLU A 205 -18.18 -11.34 -4.40
C GLU A 205 -17.77 -10.99 -5.84
N LEU A 206 -17.11 -11.93 -6.51
CA LEU A 206 -16.72 -11.80 -7.92
C LEU A 206 -17.80 -12.37 -8.83
N ALA A 207 -18.30 -13.56 -8.48
CA ALA A 207 -19.33 -14.24 -9.23
C ALA A 207 -19.96 -15.34 -8.39
N THR A 208 -21.16 -15.73 -8.77
CA THR A 208 -21.87 -16.87 -8.19
C THR A 208 -22.35 -17.77 -9.33
N PHE A 209 -22.06 -19.07 -9.22
CA PHE A 209 -22.46 -20.09 -10.19
C PHE A 209 -23.33 -21.12 -9.49
N ASN A 210 -24.47 -21.46 -10.08
CA ASN A 210 -25.17 -22.67 -9.68
C ASN A 210 -24.67 -23.82 -10.55
N PHE A 211 -24.49 -25.00 -9.97
CA PHE A 211 -24.09 -26.21 -10.67
C PHE A 211 -25.07 -27.34 -10.36
N ASP A 212 -25.16 -28.26 -11.30
CA ASP A 212 -25.99 -29.47 -11.24
C ASP A 212 -25.19 -30.54 -11.99
N LEU A 213 -24.60 -31.47 -11.24
CA LEU A 213 -23.56 -32.39 -11.72
C LEU A 213 -23.96 -33.83 -11.44
N SER A 214 -24.06 -34.61 -12.51
CA SER A 214 -24.12 -36.07 -12.46
C SER A 214 -22.81 -36.67 -11.98
N ALA A 215 -22.81 -37.97 -11.72
CA ALA A 215 -21.60 -38.72 -11.40
C ALA A 215 -20.55 -38.57 -12.51
N ASP A 216 -19.29 -38.34 -12.13
CA ASP A 216 -18.14 -38.11 -13.02
C ASP A 216 -18.27 -36.87 -13.94
N GLU A 217 -19.26 -36.00 -13.70
CA GLU A 217 -19.49 -34.82 -14.55
C GLU A 217 -18.53 -33.67 -14.22
N THR A 218 -18.13 -32.94 -15.26
CA THR A 218 -17.28 -31.75 -15.15
C THR A 218 -17.93 -30.56 -15.82
N VAL A 219 -18.03 -29.43 -15.10
CA VAL A 219 -18.48 -28.15 -15.63
C VAL A 219 -17.40 -27.09 -15.47
N ALA A 220 -17.37 -26.12 -16.38
CA ALA A 220 -16.48 -24.97 -16.28
C ALA A 220 -17.25 -23.66 -16.47
N ALA A 221 -16.90 -22.65 -15.68
CA ALA A 221 -17.38 -21.29 -15.80
C ALA A 221 -16.19 -20.34 -16.02
N ASN A 222 -16.43 -19.22 -16.70
CA ASN A 222 -15.42 -18.19 -16.93
C ASN A 222 -15.82 -16.90 -16.23
N VAL A 223 -14.85 -16.25 -15.61
CA VAL A 223 -14.97 -14.94 -14.98
C VAL A 223 -13.95 -14.01 -15.63
N THR A 224 -14.42 -12.92 -16.20
CA THR A 224 -13.55 -11.83 -16.61
C THR A 224 -13.18 -11.02 -15.38
N LEU A 225 -11.89 -10.77 -15.19
CA LEU A 225 -11.35 -9.99 -14.09
C LEU A 225 -10.68 -8.74 -14.65
N ASP A 226 -11.28 -7.58 -14.37
CA ASP A 226 -10.75 -6.28 -14.80
C ASP A 226 -9.70 -5.76 -13.83
N GLY A 227 -8.57 -5.29 -14.35
CA GLY A 227 -7.50 -4.68 -13.57
C GLY A 227 -8.02 -3.56 -12.67
N GLU A 228 -8.95 -2.73 -13.16
CA GLU A 228 -9.53 -1.57 -12.48
C GLU A 228 -10.36 -1.96 -11.24
N THR A 229 -11.16 -3.02 -11.32
CA THR A 229 -12.02 -3.45 -10.21
C THR A 229 -11.26 -4.24 -9.15
N MET A 230 -10.10 -4.78 -9.52
CA MET A 230 -9.16 -5.46 -8.63
C MET A 230 -8.23 -4.48 -7.88
N VAL A 231 -8.50 -3.17 -7.94
CA VAL A 231 -7.73 -2.10 -7.29
C VAL A 231 -8.27 -1.76 -5.91
N ALA A 232 -7.44 -1.89 -4.88
CA ALA A 232 -7.60 -1.15 -3.64
C ALA A 232 -6.36 -0.28 -3.34
N ASP A 233 -6.52 1.03 -3.52
CA ASP A 233 -5.76 2.22 -3.05
C ASP A 233 -4.23 2.41 -3.33
N GLY A 234 -3.75 3.63 -3.07
CA GLY A 234 -2.69 4.39 -3.75
C GLY A 234 -1.22 4.23 -3.35
N GLY A 235 -0.75 3.05 -2.95
CA GLY A 235 0.69 2.78 -2.71
C GLY A 235 1.56 2.60 -3.97
N PHE A 236 2.89 2.52 -3.85
CA PHE A 236 3.83 2.30 -4.98
C PHE A 236 4.06 0.82 -5.34
N ASN A 237 3.68 -0.11 -4.48
CA ASN A 237 3.92 -1.55 -4.68
C ASN A 237 2.91 -2.17 -5.67
N PRO A 238 3.28 -3.28 -6.35
CA PRO A 238 2.35 -4.07 -7.14
C PRO A 238 1.14 -4.48 -6.30
N ARG A 239 -0.07 -4.36 -6.87
CA ARG A 239 -1.30 -4.75 -6.18
C ARG A 239 -1.50 -6.25 -6.33
N THR A 240 -1.93 -6.93 -5.27
CA THR A 240 -2.21 -8.36 -5.31
C THR A 240 -3.64 -8.62 -4.87
N THR A 241 -4.39 -9.32 -5.71
CA THR A 241 -5.72 -9.85 -5.40
C THR A 241 -5.60 -11.33 -5.17
N LYS A 242 -6.12 -11.79 -4.04
CA LYS A 242 -6.18 -13.20 -3.66
C LYS A 242 -7.62 -13.68 -3.83
N PHE A 243 -7.78 -14.86 -4.39
CA PHE A 243 -9.10 -15.46 -4.65
C PHE A 243 -9.39 -16.60 -3.68
N ASN A 244 -10.66 -16.71 -3.28
CA ASN A 244 -11.20 -17.84 -2.53
C ASN A 244 -12.63 -18.13 -3.01
N ALA A 245 -13.19 -19.32 -2.72
CA ALA A 245 -14.60 -19.60 -3.03
C ALA A 245 -15.30 -20.36 -1.91
N GLU A 246 -16.55 -19.96 -1.68
CA GLU A 246 -17.48 -20.59 -0.74
C GLU A 246 -18.46 -21.44 -1.54
N ALA A 247 -18.66 -22.70 -1.14
CA ALA A 247 -19.59 -23.60 -1.82
C ALA A 247 -20.72 -24.02 -0.89
N GLN A 248 -21.93 -24.11 -1.44
CA GLN A 248 -23.08 -24.75 -0.81
C GLN A 248 -23.46 -25.93 -1.68
N ILE A 249 -23.34 -27.15 -1.16
CA ILE A 249 -23.52 -28.40 -1.92
C ILE A 249 -24.70 -29.17 -1.35
N PHE A 250 -25.48 -29.79 -2.23
CA PHE A 250 -26.65 -30.59 -1.91
C PHE A 250 -26.57 -31.90 -2.71
N ASN A 251 -26.89 -33.01 -2.06
CA ASN A 251 -27.16 -34.28 -2.75
C ASN A 251 -28.68 -34.47 -2.89
N ASP A 252 -29.12 -35.31 -3.82
CA ASP A 252 -30.51 -35.79 -3.80
C ASP A 252 -30.59 -37.05 -2.91
N PRO A 253 -31.50 -37.15 -1.91
CA PRO A 253 -32.62 -36.25 -1.58
C PRO A 253 -32.43 -35.30 -0.37
N TYR A 254 -31.22 -35.10 0.18
CA TYR A 254 -31.00 -34.48 1.51
C TYR A 254 -30.30 -33.09 1.52
N MET A 255 -30.33 -32.45 2.70
CA MET A 255 -30.05 -31.03 2.95
C MET A 255 -28.60 -30.57 2.77
N ALA A 256 -28.47 -29.25 2.60
CA ALA A 256 -27.24 -28.47 2.47
C ALA A 256 -26.07 -29.02 3.30
N ILE A 257 -25.07 -29.54 2.61
CA ILE A 257 -23.75 -29.72 3.18
C ILE A 257 -23.06 -28.37 3.09
N SER A 258 -23.14 -27.61 4.18
CA SER A 258 -22.33 -26.42 4.36
C SER A 258 -20.88 -26.85 4.52
N THR A 259 -20.01 -26.41 3.62
CA THR A 259 -18.56 -26.47 3.86
C THR A 259 -18.24 -25.66 5.12
N ASP A 260 -17.50 -26.22 6.09
CA ASP A 260 -17.06 -25.46 7.28
C ASP A 260 -16.26 -24.23 6.79
N GLN A 261 -16.68 -23.04 7.23
CA GLN A 261 -16.12 -21.74 6.88
C GLN A 261 -14.59 -21.64 7.11
N ARG A 262 -14.01 -22.58 7.87
CA ARG A 262 -12.61 -22.53 8.34
C ARG A 262 -11.59 -22.99 7.30
N ASP A 263 -11.93 -23.87 6.36
CA ASP A 263 -10.96 -24.40 5.36
C ASP A 263 -10.95 -23.65 4.01
N ILE A 264 -11.91 -22.74 3.80
CA ILE A 264 -12.03 -21.89 2.59
C ILE A 264 -11.15 -20.61 2.67
N LEU A 265 -10.37 -20.47 3.74
CA LEU A 265 -9.70 -19.21 4.10
C LEU A 265 -8.30 -19.00 3.54
N ALA A 266 -7.69 -19.99 2.89
CA ALA A 266 -6.35 -19.76 2.38
C ALA A 266 -6.41 -18.94 1.08
N ASP A 267 -5.59 -17.92 1.00
CA ASP A 267 -5.40 -17.09 -0.19
C ASP A 267 -4.76 -17.91 -1.31
N LYS A 268 -5.55 -18.73 -2.01
CA LYS A 268 -5.01 -19.86 -2.76
C LYS A 268 -4.50 -19.48 -4.16
N MET A 269 -5.08 -18.46 -4.79
CA MET A 269 -4.61 -17.97 -6.09
C MET A 269 -4.41 -16.46 -6.04
N THR A 270 -3.32 -15.96 -6.62
CA THR A 270 -2.96 -14.54 -6.57
C THR A 270 -2.88 -13.95 -7.99
N LEU A 271 -3.71 -12.95 -8.28
CA LEU A 271 -3.58 -12.06 -9.44
C LEU A 271 -2.79 -10.82 -9.03
N ARG A 272 -1.78 -10.46 -9.83
CA ARG A 272 -1.03 -9.21 -9.65
C ARG A 272 -1.49 -8.18 -10.68
N VAL A 273 -1.88 -7.00 -10.21
CA VAL A 273 -2.24 -5.87 -11.07
C VAL A 273 -1.10 -4.86 -11.05
N ARG A 274 -0.51 -4.62 -12.22
CA ARG A 274 0.54 -3.63 -12.43
C ARG A 274 -0.08 -2.25 -12.35
N LYS A 275 0.51 -1.37 -11.54
CA LYS A 275 0.22 0.06 -11.63
C LYS A 275 0.98 0.64 -12.81
N PRO A 276 0.37 1.51 -13.63
CA PRO A 276 1.05 2.28 -14.63
C PRO A 276 1.80 3.42 -13.93
N LEU A 277 2.80 3.11 -13.10
CA LEU A 277 3.46 4.18 -12.36
C LEU A 277 4.25 5.09 -13.32
N LEU A 278 4.69 4.55 -14.45
CA LEU A 278 5.41 5.26 -15.51
C LEU A 278 5.18 4.58 -16.88
N GLU A 279 3.95 4.52 -17.41
CA GLU A 279 3.71 4.10 -18.81
C GLU A 279 4.51 4.90 -19.85
N ARG A 280 5.07 6.04 -19.42
CA ARG A 280 5.89 6.92 -20.23
C ARG A 280 7.33 7.02 -19.74
N LEU A 281 7.94 5.94 -19.21
CA LEU A 281 9.37 5.95 -18.83
C LEU A 281 10.22 6.62 -19.90
N GLY A 282 10.02 6.24 -21.17
CA GLY A 282 10.70 6.85 -22.31
C GLY A 282 10.53 8.38 -22.37
N PHE A 283 9.34 8.91 -22.10
CA PHE A 283 9.09 10.35 -22.05
C PHE A 283 9.82 11.04 -20.88
N TYR A 284 9.84 10.42 -19.70
CA TYR A 284 10.58 10.94 -18.55
C TYR A 284 12.09 10.92 -18.81
N TRP A 285 12.60 9.86 -19.44
CA TRP A 285 13.98 9.75 -19.90
C TRP A 285 14.33 10.83 -20.93
N LEU A 286 13.47 11.04 -21.93
CA LEU A 286 13.67 12.08 -22.94
C LEU A 286 13.61 13.49 -22.33
N SER A 287 12.73 13.73 -21.36
CA SER A 287 12.61 15.01 -20.66
C SER A 287 13.83 15.28 -19.78
N PHE A 288 14.31 14.27 -19.04
CA PHE A 288 15.53 14.38 -18.22
C PHE A 288 16.77 14.64 -19.08
N LEU A 289 16.95 13.86 -20.16
CA LEU A 289 18.06 14.07 -21.11
C LEU A 289 17.98 15.46 -21.76
N GLY A 290 16.78 15.92 -22.13
CA GLY A 290 16.57 17.27 -22.65
C GLY A 290 16.98 18.36 -21.67
N LEU A 291 16.62 18.24 -20.39
CA LEU A 291 17.04 19.18 -19.33
C LEU A 291 18.56 19.18 -19.12
N CYS A 292 19.21 18.00 -19.15
CA CYS A 292 20.67 17.90 -19.08
C CYS A 292 21.35 18.60 -20.27
N VAL A 293 20.83 18.43 -21.49
CA VAL A 293 21.36 19.08 -22.70
C VAL A 293 21.20 20.61 -22.64
N VAL A 294 20.03 21.10 -22.22
CA VAL A 294 19.79 22.54 -22.06
C VAL A 294 20.71 23.13 -20.98
N GLY A 295 20.83 22.47 -19.83
CA GLY A 295 21.74 22.90 -18.75
C GLY A 295 23.20 22.94 -19.19
N ALA A 296 23.68 21.92 -19.92
CA ALA A 296 25.02 21.91 -20.50
C ALA A 296 25.22 23.04 -21.51
N GLY A 297 24.23 23.31 -22.36
CA GLY A 297 24.26 24.41 -23.34
C GLY A 297 24.38 25.79 -22.67
N VAL A 298 23.65 26.02 -21.58
CA VAL A 298 23.72 27.28 -20.79
C VAL A 298 25.08 27.45 -20.14
N LEU A 299 25.67 26.38 -19.59
CA LEU A 299 27.02 26.42 -19.00
C LEU A 299 28.10 26.72 -20.04
N VAL A 300 28.01 26.11 -21.22
CA VAL A 300 28.93 26.37 -22.34
C VAL A 300 28.79 27.80 -22.83
N TRP A 301 27.56 28.31 -22.97
CA TRP A 301 27.30 29.69 -23.38
C TRP A 301 27.87 30.71 -22.38
N LYS A 302 27.61 30.52 -21.08
CA LYS A 302 28.12 31.39 -20.01
C LYS A 302 29.66 31.39 -19.94
N ARG A 303 30.30 30.25 -20.19
CA ARG A 303 31.77 30.15 -20.29
C ARG A 303 32.33 30.90 -21.50
N ARG A 304 31.56 30.96 -22.59
CA ARG A 304 31.95 31.64 -23.83
C ARG A 304 31.84 33.16 -23.69
N ASP A 305 30.76 33.66 -23.08
CA ASP A 305 30.58 35.09 -22.80
C ASP A 305 31.59 35.61 -21.76
N GLY A 306 31.93 34.82 -20.74
CA GLY A 306 32.99 35.16 -19.78
C GLY A 306 34.41 35.14 -20.36
N SER A 307 34.60 34.67 -21.61
CA SER A 307 35.90 34.66 -22.31
C SER A 307 36.07 35.79 -23.31
N LEU A 308 35.06 36.66 -23.50
CA LEU A 308 35.08 37.75 -24.47
C LEU A 308 35.63 39.07 -23.92
N ASP A 309 36.05 39.12 -22.65
CA ASP A 309 36.73 40.29 -22.07
C ASP A 309 38.25 40.08 -22.07
N PHE A 310 38.87 40.23 -23.24
CA PHE A 310 40.29 40.60 -23.37
C PHE A 310 40.56 41.10 -24.79
N ARG A 311 40.33 42.41 -25.00
CA ARG A 311 41.30 43.39 -25.53
C ARG A 311 40.64 44.73 -25.81
#